data_AF-A0A7V0ZP28-F1
#
_entry.id   AF-A0A7V0ZP28-F1
#
_cell.length_a   1.000
_cell.length_b   1.000
_cell.length_c   1.000
_cell.angle_alpha   90.00
_cell.angle_beta   90.00
_cell.angle_gamma   90.00
#
_symmetry.space_group_name_H-M   'P 1'
#
loop_
_entity.id
_entity.type
_entity.pdbx_description
1 polymer ?
#
loop_
_entity_poly.entity_id
_entity_poly.type
_entity_poly.pdbx_seq_one_letter_code
_entity_poly.pdbx_strand_id
1 'polypeptide(L)'
;MPPRKSQRRQQILEALAQMLEAGPGSRITTAGLAKQVGVSEAALYRHFPSKAKMFEGLIEFIEDTLFTRINIILNEEQTAAQRCEKMLMLLLAFAERNPGITRILTGDALAGESERLHQRVAQLFDRFETQLRQVIREAEMR
;
A
#
# COMPACT_ATOMS: atom_id res chain seq x y z
N MET A 1 11.59 16.12 16.10
CA MET A 1 10.81 14.92 16.46
C MET A 1 9.44 15.04 15.81
N PRO A 2 8.98 14.07 15.01
CA PRO A 2 7.60 14.08 14.54
C PRO A 2 6.65 13.96 15.75
N PRO A 3 5.47 14.58 15.72
CA PRO A 3 4.57 14.63 16.88
C PRO A 3 4.09 13.23 17.29
N ARG A 4 4.01 12.93 18.60
CA ARG A 4 3.59 11.62 19.18
C ARG A 4 2.34 10.98 18.53
N LYS A 5 1.43 11.78 17.95
CA LYS A 5 0.24 11.29 17.23
C LYS A 5 0.57 10.54 15.94
N SER A 6 1.58 10.96 15.18
CA SER A 6 1.97 10.29 13.92
C SER A 6 2.60 8.92 14.20
N GLN A 7 3.40 8.81 15.27
CA GLN A 7 4.03 7.56 15.67
C GLN A 7 3.00 6.48 16.02
N ARG A 8 1.92 6.82 16.73
CA ARG A 8 0.88 5.85 17.07
C ARG A 8 0.06 5.41 15.85
N ARG A 9 -0.25 6.34 14.94
CA ARG A 9 -0.93 6.01 13.67
C ARG A 9 -0.09 5.00 12.88
N GLN A 10 1.22 5.21 12.81
CA GLN A 10 2.16 4.32 12.14
C GLN A 10 2.20 2.93 12.78
N GLN A 11 2.31 2.84 14.11
CA GLN A 11 2.29 1.56 14.84
C GLN A 11 1.02 0.74 14.57
N ILE A 12 -0.13 1.41 14.43
CA ILE A 12 -1.39 0.74 14.10
C ILE A 12 -1.34 0.15 12.68
N LEU A 13 -0.80 0.89 11.70
CA LEU A 13 -0.65 0.42 10.33
C LEU A 13 0.34 -0.74 10.24
N GLU A 14 1.46 -0.67 10.95
CA GLU A 14 2.45 -1.76 11.05
C GLU A 14 1.84 -3.02 11.65
N ALA A 15 1.09 -2.89 12.75
CA ALA A 15 0.40 -4.02 13.37
C ALA A 15 -0.65 -4.62 12.41
N LEU A 16 -1.38 -3.79 11.67
CA LEU A 16 -2.32 -4.24 10.66
C LEU A 16 -1.63 -5.04 9.56
N ALA A 17 -0.51 -4.53 9.02
CA ALA A 17 0.28 -5.23 8.00
C ALA A 17 0.80 -6.60 8.51
N GLN A 18 1.29 -6.66 9.76
CA GLN A 18 1.73 -7.92 10.39
C GLN A 18 0.59 -8.92 10.55
N MET A 19 -0.60 -8.47 10.96
CA MET A 19 -1.76 -9.36 11.07
C MET A 19 -2.21 -9.89 9.70
N LEU A 20 -2.13 -9.06 8.67
CA LEU A 20 -2.40 -9.48 7.29
C LEU A 20 -1.39 -10.52 6.80
N GLU A 21 -0.13 -10.43 7.19
CA GLU A 21 0.87 -11.46 6.86
C GLU A 21 0.62 -12.76 7.62
N ALA A 22 0.36 -12.69 8.92
CA ALA A 22 0.26 -13.86 9.80
C ALA A 22 -1.00 -14.72 9.57
N GLY A 23 -2.08 -14.15 9.02
CA GLY A 23 -3.35 -14.85 8.85
C GLY A 23 -3.92 -14.80 7.43
N PRO A 24 -3.36 -15.53 6.46
CA PRO A 24 -3.99 -15.74 5.14
C PRO A 24 -5.45 -16.19 5.28
N GLY A 25 -6.37 -15.55 4.54
CA GLY A 25 -7.82 -15.76 4.61
C GLY A 25 -8.51 -15.33 5.93
N SER A 26 -7.76 -14.91 6.95
CA SER A 26 -8.34 -14.54 8.25
C SER A 26 -8.89 -13.12 8.24
N ARG A 27 -10.10 -12.94 8.79
CA ARG A 27 -10.72 -11.62 8.93
C ARG A 27 -10.02 -10.82 10.03
N ILE A 28 -9.54 -9.62 9.69
CA ILE A 28 -9.02 -8.68 10.69
C ILE A 28 -10.18 -8.12 11.52
N THR A 29 -10.06 -8.13 12.84
CA THR A 29 -11.03 -7.49 13.75
C THR A 29 -10.37 -6.29 14.45
N THR A 30 -11.16 -5.27 14.77
CA THR A 30 -10.66 -4.09 15.51
C THR A 30 -10.21 -4.46 16.91
N ALA A 31 -10.92 -5.39 17.57
CA ALA A 31 -10.51 -6.00 18.83
C ALA A 31 -9.13 -6.68 18.75
N GLY A 32 -8.92 -7.51 17.71
CA GLY A 32 -7.65 -8.17 17.47
C GLY A 32 -6.52 -7.18 17.22
N LEU A 33 -6.77 -6.16 16.39
CA LEU A 33 -5.80 -5.12 16.09
C LEU A 33 -5.45 -4.28 17.33
N ALA A 34 -6.44 -3.89 18.12
CA ALA A 34 -6.21 -3.16 19.36
C ALA A 34 -5.37 -3.97 20.35
N LYS A 35 -5.64 -5.28 20.47
CA LYS A 35 -4.84 -6.21 21.27
C LYS A 35 -3.40 -6.30 20.76
N GLN A 36 -3.19 -6.45 19.45
CA GLN A 36 -1.86 -6.51 18.83
C GLN A 36 -1.05 -5.23 19.09
N VAL A 37 -1.69 -4.07 19.03
CA VAL A 37 -1.05 -2.76 19.29
C VAL A 37 -0.85 -2.49 20.79
N GLY A 38 -1.53 -3.23 21.68
CA GLY A 38 -1.49 -3.03 23.13
C GLY A 38 -2.32 -1.84 23.62
N VAL A 39 -3.45 -1.55 22.97
CA VAL A 39 -4.35 -0.45 23.31
C VAL A 39 -5.81 -0.92 23.39
N SER A 40 -6.71 -0.09 23.90
CA SER A 40 -8.16 -0.36 23.83
C SER A 40 -8.70 -0.06 22.42
N GLU A 41 -9.81 -0.70 22.04
CA GLU A 41 -10.49 -0.37 20.77
C GLU A 41 -10.91 1.10 20.71
N ALA A 42 -11.38 1.66 21.83
CA ALA A 42 -11.71 3.07 21.92
C ALA A 42 -10.49 3.99 21.68
N ALA A 43 -9.28 3.56 22.05
CA ALA A 43 -8.06 4.31 21.76
C ALA A 43 -7.66 4.22 20.28
N LEU A 44 -7.89 3.06 19.65
CA LEU A 44 -7.69 2.85 18.21
C LEU A 44 -8.52 3.86 17.39
N TYR A 45 -9.79 4.06 17.75
CA TYR A 45 -10.70 4.98 17.06
C TYR A 45 -10.33 6.47 17.16
N ARG A 46 -9.47 6.85 18.12
CA ARG A 46 -8.95 8.23 18.19
C ARG A 46 -7.93 8.53 17.08
N HIS A 47 -7.32 7.49 16.52
CA HIS A 47 -6.33 7.61 15.44
C HIS A 47 -6.92 7.33 14.07
N PHE A 48 -7.90 6.43 13.99
CA PHE A 48 -8.61 6.09 12.76
C PHE A 48 -10.11 6.02 13.05
N PRO A 49 -10.94 6.87 12.41
CA PRO A 49 -12.36 6.92 12.74
C PRO A 49 -13.14 5.67 12.29
N SER A 50 -12.54 4.80 11.47
CA SER A 50 -13.11 3.52 11.08
C SER A 50 -12.03 2.51 10.70
N LYS A 51 -12.38 1.21 10.66
CA LYS A 51 -11.50 0.16 10.12
C LYS A 51 -11.14 0.43 8.65
N ALA A 52 -12.10 0.86 7.83
CA ALA A 52 -11.85 1.23 6.44
C ALA A 52 -10.76 2.30 6.31
N LYS A 53 -10.73 3.29 7.22
CA LYS A 53 -9.69 4.34 7.24
C LYS A 53 -8.29 3.82 7.59
N MET A 54 -8.19 2.68 8.28
CA MET A 54 -6.90 2.01 8.51
C MET A 54 -6.38 1.38 7.23
N PHE A 55 -7.25 0.69 6.48
CA PHE A 55 -6.93 0.13 5.16
C PHE A 55 -6.59 1.23 4.15
N GLU A 56 -7.36 2.32 4.13
CA GLU A 56 -7.03 3.50 3.31
C GLU A 56 -5.64 4.04 3.63
N GLY A 57 -5.23 4.06 4.91
CA GLY A 57 -3.89 4.47 5.32
C GLY A 57 -2.78 3.53 4.84
N LEU A 58 -3.04 2.22 4.77
CA LEU A 58 -2.11 1.28 4.14
C LEU A 58 -2.04 1.49 2.62
N ILE A 59 -3.16 1.71 1.95
CA ILE A 59 -3.17 1.98 0.51
C ILE A 59 -2.42 3.29 0.19
N GLU A 60 -2.64 4.35 0.97
CA GLU A 60 -1.86 5.60 0.89
C GLU A 60 -0.35 5.33 1.00
N PHE A 61 0.07 4.53 1.99
CA PHE A 61 1.48 4.16 2.15
C PHE A 61 2.05 3.43 0.94
N ILE A 62 1.28 2.52 0.32
CA ILE A 62 1.70 1.80 -0.88
C ILE A 62 1.85 2.79 -2.05
N GLU A 63 0.85 3.63 -2.28
CA GLU A 63 0.85 4.63 -3.34
C GLU A 63 2.07 5.56 -3.22
N ASP A 64 2.29 6.14 -2.03
CA ASP A 64 3.41 7.04 -1.78
C ASP A 64 4.74 6.32 -2.02
N THR A 65 4.91 5.12 -1.48
CA THR A 65 6.17 4.35 -1.60
C THR A 65 6.49 4.03 -3.06
N LEU A 66 5.51 3.49 -3.80
CA LEU A 66 5.70 3.10 -5.20
C LEU A 66 5.92 4.32 -6.08
N PHE A 67 5.04 5.33 -6.02
CA PHE A 67 5.11 6.45 -6.94
C PHE A 67 6.27 7.41 -6.66
N THR A 68 6.70 7.56 -5.40
CA THR A 68 7.97 8.25 -5.11
C THR A 68 9.14 7.54 -5.79
N ARG A 69 9.21 6.21 -5.72
CA ARG A 69 10.32 5.47 -6.33
C ARG A 69 10.23 5.41 -7.86
N ILE A 70 9.04 5.32 -8.43
CA ILE A 70 8.82 5.42 -9.89
C ILE A 70 9.32 6.77 -10.40
N ASN A 71 8.98 7.88 -9.74
CA ASN A 71 9.47 9.20 -10.14
C ASN A 71 11.01 9.28 -10.14
N ILE A 72 11.67 8.63 -9.18
CA ILE A 72 13.15 8.55 -9.17
C ILE A 72 13.65 7.74 -10.38
N ILE A 73 13.06 6.56 -10.64
CA ILE A 73 13.42 5.71 -11.80
C ILE A 73 13.28 6.47 -13.12
N LEU A 74 12.19 7.23 -13.30
CA LEU A 74 11.95 8.01 -14.51
C LEU A 74 13.00 9.12 -14.72
N ASN A 75 13.59 9.65 -13.65
CA ASN A 75 14.62 10.68 -13.72
C ASN A 75 16.04 10.12 -13.85
N GLU A 76 16.33 8.96 -13.26
CA GLU A 76 17.67 8.37 -13.24
C GLU A 76 17.97 7.52 -14.49
N GLU A 77 16.97 6.79 -15.00
CA GLU A 77 17.16 5.88 -16.13
C GLU A 77 16.99 6.58 -17.49
N GLN A 78 17.88 6.25 -18.42
CA GLN A 78 17.96 6.91 -19.73
C GLN A 78 17.08 6.23 -20.78
N THR A 79 17.02 4.89 -20.77
CA THR A 79 16.28 4.13 -21.78
C THR A 79 14.90 3.72 -21.27
N ALA A 80 13.94 3.64 -22.19
CA ALA A 80 12.60 3.17 -21.89
C ALA A 80 12.58 1.73 -21.35
N ALA A 81 13.42 0.87 -21.92
CA ALA A 81 13.58 -0.51 -21.47
C ALA A 81 14.01 -0.58 -19.99
N GLN A 82 15.04 0.18 -19.59
CA GLN A 82 15.50 0.23 -18.19
C GLN A 82 14.44 0.80 -17.24
N ARG A 83 13.71 1.85 -17.67
CA ARG A 83 12.60 2.41 -16.89
C ARG A 83 11.53 1.35 -16.64
N CYS A 84 11.06 0.67 -17.69
CA CYS A 84 10.06 -0.39 -17.58
C CYS A 84 10.54 -1.55 -16.69
N GLU A 85 11.78 -2.02 -16.91
CA GLU A 85 12.38 -3.08 -16.10
C GLU A 85 12.41 -2.71 -14.62
N LYS A 86 12.94 -1.54 -14.28
CA LYS A 86 13.04 -1.09 -12.87
C LYS A 86 11.67 -0.82 -12.24
N MET A 87 10.69 -0.33 -12.99
CA MET A 87 9.32 -0.16 -12.49
C MET A 87 8.67 -1.51 -12.16
N LEU A 88 8.82 -2.52 -13.03
CA LEU A 88 8.28 -3.86 -12.80
C LEU A 88 9.01 -4.55 -11.64
N MET A 89 10.34 -4.48 -11.61
CA MET A 89 11.14 -5.00 -10.51
C MET A 89 10.82 -4.33 -9.18
N LEU A 90 10.52 -3.02 -9.18
CA LEU A 90 10.05 -2.31 -7.99
C LEU A 90 8.74 -2.91 -7.46
N LEU A 91 7.75 -3.13 -8.33
CA LEU A 91 6.47 -3.71 -7.92
C LEU A 91 6.65 -5.12 -7.34
N LEU A 92 7.45 -5.97 -8.00
CA LEU A 92 7.73 -7.33 -7.55
C LEU A 92 8.50 -7.35 -6.22
N ALA A 93 9.56 -6.54 -6.10
CA ALA A 93 10.36 -6.46 -4.88
C ALA A 93 9.57 -5.85 -3.71
N PHE A 94 8.68 -4.89 -4.00
CA PHE A 94 7.76 -4.37 -2.99
C PHE A 94 6.83 -5.48 -2.50
N ALA A 95 6.27 -6.27 -3.41
CA ALA A 95 5.35 -7.34 -3.06
C ALA A 95 6.04 -8.46 -2.24
N GLU A 96 7.25 -8.84 -2.63
CA GLU A 96 8.08 -9.83 -1.94
C GLU A 96 8.43 -9.40 -0.51
N ARG A 97 8.80 -8.13 -0.33
CA ARG A 97 9.21 -7.59 0.98
C ARG A 97 8.04 -7.28 1.92
N ASN A 98 6.83 -7.19 1.39
CA ASN A 98 5.65 -6.78 2.16
C ASN A 98 4.47 -7.75 1.93
N PRO A 99 4.61 -9.05 2.22
CA PRO A 99 3.60 -10.06 1.89
C PRO A 99 2.21 -9.76 2.50
N GLY A 100 2.15 -9.23 3.72
CA GLY A 100 0.87 -8.79 4.32
C GLY A 100 0.20 -7.64 3.58
N ILE A 101 0.98 -6.68 3.08
CA ILE A 101 0.49 -5.54 2.30
C ILE A 101 0.09 -6.01 0.88
N THR A 102 0.83 -6.94 0.28
CA THR A 102 0.53 -7.52 -1.03
C THR A 102 -0.86 -8.13 -1.09
N ARG A 103 -1.38 -8.66 0.01
CA ARG A 103 -2.75 -9.17 0.07
C ARG A 103 -3.81 -8.09 -0.18
N ILE A 104 -3.51 -6.82 0.15
CA ILE A 104 -4.36 -5.67 -0.21
C ILE A 104 -4.30 -5.43 -1.71
N LEU A 105 -3.10 -5.45 -2.30
CA LEU A 105 -2.91 -5.29 -3.74
C LEU A 105 -3.63 -6.36 -4.56
N THR A 106 -3.66 -7.60 -4.08
CA THR A 106 -4.39 -8.70 -4.74
C THR A 106 -5.90 -8.72 -4.44
N GLY A 107 -6.40 -7.83 -3.58
CA GLY A 107 -7.81 -7.76 -3.17
C GLY A 107 -8.25 -8.78 -2.12
N ASP A 108 -7.46 -9.83 -1.84
CA ASP A 108 -7.75 -10.86 -0.84
C ASP A 108 -8.03 -10.28 0.56
N ALA A 109 -7.20 -9.34 1.02
CA ALA A 109 -7.37 -8.69 2.33
C ALA A 109 -8.59 -7.75 2.41
N LEU A 110 -9.20 -7.43 1.27
CA LEU A 110 -10.34 -6.51 1.15
C LEU A 110 -11.68 -7.25 1.06
N ALA A 111 -11.68 -8.59 1.13
CA ALA A 111 -12.90 -9.38 1.19
C ALA A 111 -13.76 -9.00 2.41
N GLY A 112 -14.99 -8.54 2.16
CA GLY A 112 -15.91 -8.07 3.20
C GLY A 112 -15.62 -6.66 3.74
N GLU A 113 -14.67 -5.94 3.12
CA GLU A 113 -14.48 -4.50 3.33
C GLU A 113 -15.27 -3.69 2.28
N SER A 114 -15.25 -2.36 2.40
CA SER A 114 -15.98 -1.47 1.47
C SER A 114 -15.45 -1.57 0.03
N GLU A 115 -16.36 -1.62 -0.94
CA GLU A 115 -16.07 -1.58 -2.39
C GLU A 115 -15.13 -0.44 -2.79
N ARG A 116 -15.20 0.70 -2.09
CA ARG A 116 -14.32 1.85 -2.32
C ARG A 116 -12.84 1.49 -2.16
N LEU A 117 -12.49 0.54 -1.29
CA LEU A 117 -11.10 0.10 -1.11
C LEU A 117 -10.61 -0.69 -2.32
N HIS A 118 -11.45 -1.57 -2.88
CA HIS A 118 -11.16 -2.29 -4.13
C HIS A 118 -10.92 -1.31 -5.28
N GLN A 119 -11.78 -0.29 -5.40
CA GLN A 119 -11.62 0.78 -6.39
C GLN A 119 -10.30 1.55 -6.24
N ARG A 120 -9.85 1.82 -5.01
CA ARG A 120 -8.56 2.49 -4.80
C ARG A 120 -7.38 1.63 -5.25
N VAL A 121 -7.42 0.32 -4.97
CA VAL A 121 -6.39 -0.61 -5.44
C VAL A 121 -6.38 -0.70 -6.97
N ALA A 122 -7.56 -0.75 -7.60
CA ALA A 122 -7.66 -0.69 -9.06
C ALA A 122 -7.05 0.60 -9.63
N GLN A 123 -7.38 1.77 -9.05
CA GLN A 123 -6.82 3.06 -9.45
C GLN A 123 -5.29 3.13 -9.30
N LEU A 124 -4.73 2.46 -8.30
CA LEU A 124 -3.28 2.33 -8.13
C LEU A 124 -2.66 1.61 -9.34
N PHE A 125 -3.22 0.46 -9.75
CA PHE A 125 -2.76 -0.29 -10.91
C PHE A 125 -2.99 0.46 -12.23
N ASP A 126 -4.14 1.12 -12.40
CA ASP A 126 -4.42 1.95 -13.58
C ASP A 126 -3.36 3.06 -13.73
N ARG A 127 -2.99 3.70 -12.62
CA ARG A 127 -1.96 4.74 -12.60
C ARG A 127 -0.58 4.15 -12.89
N PHE A 128 -0.25 2.98 -12.36
CA PHE A 128 1.00 2.27 -12.66
C PHE A 128 1.10 1.89 -14.14
N GLU A 129 0.04 1.32 -14.71
CA GLU A 129 -0.06 0.96 -16.13
C GLU A 129 0.06 2.22 -17.01
N THR A 130 -0.61 3.31 -16.63
CA THR A 130 -0.53 4.59 -17.34
C THR A 130 0.91 5.09 -17.42
N GLN A 131 1.68 4.99 -16.34
CA GLN A 131 3.10 5.37 -16.33
C GLN A 131 3.93 4.48 -17.28
N LEU A 132 3.71 3.16 -17.27
CA LEU A 132 4.39 2.25 -18.21
C LEU A 132 4.06 2.60 -19.67
N ARG A 133 2.77 2.81 -19.98
CA ARG A 133 2.33 3.21 -21.33
C ARG A 133 2.91 4.55 -21.76
N GLN A 134 3.10 5.48 -20.83
CA GLN A 134 3.73 6.77 -21.13
C GLN A 134 5.20 6.58 -21.50
N VAL A 135 5.95 5.81 -20.71
CA VAL A 135 7.37 5.51 -20.97
C VAL A 135 7.56 4.86 -22.36
N ILE A 136 6.71 3.91 -22.72
CA ILE A 136 6.78 3.23 -24.03
C ILE A 136 6.48 4.22 -25.17
N ARG A 137 5.40 5.01 -25.05
CA ARG A 137 5.02 5.99 -26.09
C ARG A 137 6.09 7.05 -26.30
N GLU A 138 6.73 7.56 -25.25
CA GLU A 138 7.82 8.53 -25.35
C GLU A 138 9.06 7.96 -26.06
N ALA A 139 9.25 6.64 -26.02
CA ALA A 139 10.32 5.95 -26.72
C ALA A 139 10.05 5.79 -28.22
N GLU A 140 8.80 5.54 -28.60
CA GLU A 140 8.38 5.42 -30.01
C GLU A 140 8.42 6.76 -30.76
N MET A 141 8.31 7.88 -30.04
CA MET A 141 8.37 9.22 -30.62
C MET A 141 9.80 9.78 -30.77
N ARG A 142 10.83 9.05 -30.30
CA ARG A 142 12.25 9.45 -30.39
C ARG A 142 12.98 8.60 -31.42
#